data_AF-A0A6V7YCA4-F1
#
_entry.id   AF-A0A6V7YCA4-F1
#
_cell.length_a   1.000
_cell.length_b   1.000
_cell.length_c   1.000
_cell.angle_alpha   90.00
_cell.angle_beta   90.00
_cell.angle_gamma   90.00
#
_symmetry.space_group_name_H-M   'P 1'
#
loop_
_entity.id
_entity.type
_entity.pdbx_description
1 polymer ?
#
loop_
_entity_poly.entity_id
_entity_poly.type
_entity_poly.pdbx_seq_one_letter_code
_entity_poly.pdbx_strand_id
1 'polypeptide(L)'
;MLLYSLKILFLYFRFLRLFFNFWISIYLILIKRMTATTTTTSSDFSPIISQKSSFTSEQSMPILNLEAKELITKSVVVYLDRAEVKRKIVFQRPEQIQLPFKMMIRINNVSPMIARDSIRVDGQSGVLILDVDYVEIPQFCNNDDGSENISFLEMETTDLEGNCAALNDQIDVLQKRLDVLDGVAKQIGKNALVSTDAVQQRRCGVQAAQQIQDQQQINGCIEGGAQQNVSMQFAPTSLFLLNEDSMKNLSSFLDYYGKTAGETRSELRQKAKELAELKERLAKSEWELNKQRGKMEYDKNKRSINLLVEILSNEEDSSIDSSIGDGQCELLLVYQVFSCTWRPSYSLRASSSGVLNSRYLSKRKMSRSSLKIKAGTSNENLPEEREDEEEENEEKRVKEEEEIKKKEEKLLKEKKERREEDCSEAILLSFHGMVEQNTDEANF
;
A
#
# COMPACT_ATOMS: atom_id res chain seq x y z
N MET A 1 -88.80 -6.24 3.01
CA MET A 1 -87.84 -5.73 4.02
C MET A 1 -86.83 -6.77 4.49
N LEU A 2 -87.17 -7.69 5.41
CA LEU A 2 -86.19 -8.59 6.08
C LEU A 2 -85.13 -9.25 5.17
N LEU A 3 -85.56 -9.92 4.08
CA LEU A 3 -84.64 -10.58 3.12
C LEU A 3 -83.65 -9.62 2.43
N TYR A 4 -84.00 -8.34 2.31
CA TYR A 4 -83.12 -7.32 1.73
C TYR A 4 -82.05 -6.88 2.74
N SER A 5 -82.43 -6.72 4.02
CA SER A 5 -81.50 -6.44 5.11
C SER A 5 -80.47 -7.56 5.29
N LEU A 6 -80.90 -8.82 5.23
CA LEU A 6 -80.02 -10.00 5.25
C LEU A 6 -79.01 -10.02 4.09
N LYS A 7 -79.41 -9.63 2.88
CA LYS A 7 -78.47 -9.52 1.74
C LYS A 7 -77.43 -8.42 1.94
N ILE A 8 -77.83 -7.26 2.47
CA ILE A 8 -76.90 -6.16 2.80
C ILE A 8 -75.92 -6.59 3.89
N LEU A 9 -76.38 -7.25 4.95
CA LEU A 9 -75.53 -7.77 6.02
C LEU A 9 -74.50 -8.79 5.50
N PHE A 10 -74.91 -9.69 4.60
CA PHE A 10 -74.01 -10.68 3.99
C PHE A 10 -72.96 -10.05 3.07
N LEU A 11 -73.34 -9.02 2.29
CA LEU A 11 -72.40 -8.22 1.50
C LEU A 11 -71.40 -7.48 2.40
N TYR A 12 -71.86 -6.90 3.51
CA TYR A 12 -71.00 -6.23 4.48
C TYR A 12 -69.98 -7.19 5.11
N PHE A 13 -70.42 -8.39 5.55
CA PHE A 13 -69.52 -9.43 6.05
C PHE A 13 -68.48 -9.89 5.01
N ARG A 14 -68.89 -10.05 3.74
CA ARG A 14 -67.98 -10.38 2.64
C ARG A 14 -66.93 -9.28 2.40
N PHE A 15 -67.34 -8.02 2.48
CA PHE A 15 -66.46 -6.87 2.32
C PHE A 15 -65.48 -6.74 3.49
N LEU A 16 -65.96 -6.90 4.73
CA LEU A 16 -65.14 -6.88 5.94
C LEU A 16 -64.08 -7.98 5.95
N ARG A 17 -64.42 -9.19 5.49
CA ARG A 17 -63.48 -10.31 5.33
C ARG A 17 -62.38 -10.03 4.30
N LEU A 18 -62.71 -9.34 3.20
CA LEU A 18 -61.72 -8.91 2.20
C LEU A 18 -60.77 -7.84 2.78
N PHE A 19 -61.32 -6.86 3.50
CA PHE A 19 -60.52 -5.83 4.18
C PHE A 19 -59.56 -6.42 5.23
N PHE A 20 -60.03 -7.38 6.03
CA PHE A 20 -59.22 -8.04 7.05
C PHE A 20 -58.07 -8.85 6.44
N ASN A 21 -58.35 -9.62 5.37
CA ASN A 21 -57.31 -10.36 4.63
C ASN A 21 -56.28 -9.40 3.98
N PHE A 22 -56.72 -8.27 3.44
CA PHE A 22 -55.85 -7.25 2.85
C PHE A 22 -54.91 -6.62 3.89
N TRP A 23 -55.44 -6.27 5.07
CA TRP A 23 -54.63 -5.78 6.19
C TRP A 23 -53.62 -6.82 6.72
N ILE A 24 -54.01 -8.09 6.83
CA ILE A 24 -53.08 -9.17 7.20
C ILE A 24 -51.93 -9.28 6.17
N SER A 25 -52.23 -9.18 4.87
CA SER A 25 -51.21 -9.22 3.82
C SER A 25 -50.21 -8.06 3.95
N ILE A 26 -50.71 -6.82 4.12
CA ILE A 26 -49.86 -5.64 4.35
C ILE A 26 -49.01 -5.79 5.62
N TYR A 27 -49.58 -6.29 6.71
CA TYR A 27 -48.89 -6.49 7.98
C TYR A 27 -47.76 -7.55 7.87
N LEU A 28 -48.01 -8.65 7.15
CA LEU A 28 -46.99 -9.66 6.86
C LEU A 28 -45.87 -9.12 5.97
N ILE A 29 -46.19 -8.27 4.98
CA ILE A 29 -45.18 -7.59 4.13
C ILE A 29 -44.33 -6.63 4.97
N LEU A 30 -44.93 -5.88 5.91
CA LEU A 30 -44.20 -4.99 6.82
C LEU A 30 -43.27 -5.74 7.77
N ILE A 31 -43.75 -6.83 8.41
CA ILE A 31 -42.91 -7.70 9.25
C ILE A 31 -41.73 -8.25 8.44
N LYS A 32 -41.98 -8.79 7.24
CA LYS A 32 -40.94 -9.34 6.36
C LYS A 32 -39.93 -8.29 5.88
N ARG A 33 -40.28 -7.00 5.91
CA ARG A 33 -39.35 -5.89 5.63
C ARG A 33 -38.53 -5.50 6.85
N MET A 34 -39.12 -5.48 8.05
CA MET A 34 -38.41 -5.18 9.30
C MET A 34 -37.45 -6.28 9.77
N THR A 35 -37.71 -7.55 9.44
CA THR A 35 -36.79 -8.65 9.76
C THR A 35 -35.59 -8.76 8.82
N ALA A 36 -35.51 -7.93 7.77
CA ALA A 36 -34.43 -7.99 6.77
C ALA A 36 -33.23 -7.09 7.10
N THR A 37 -33.28 -6.27 8.15
CA THR A 37 -32.33 -5.17 8.39
C THR A 37 -31.31 -5.39 9.51
N THR A 38 -31.26 -6.56 10.17
CA THR A 38 -30.42 -6.76 11.38
C THR A 38 -29.73 -8.12 11.51
N THR A 39 -28.81 -8.47 10.61
CA THR A 39 -27.70 -9.37 10.96
C THR A 39 -26.46 -9.13 10.07
N THR A 40 -25.38 -8.62 10.67
CA THR A 40 -24.07 -8.47 10.00
C THR A 40 -22.97 -8.97 10.92
N THR A 41 -22.92 -10.29 11.14
CA THR A 41 -21.83 -10.97 11.87
C THR A 41 -21.55 -12.35 11.27
N SER A 42 -20.30 -12.78 11.41
CA SER A 42 -19.69 -13.98 10.82
C SER A 42 -20.31 -15.32 11.22
N SER A 43 -20.41 -16.25 10.28
CA SER A 43 -19.73 -17.57 10.36
C SER A 43 -19.92 -18.40 9.08
N ASP A 44 -19.02 -19.34 8.84
CA ASP A 44 -19.01 -20.20 7.64
C ASP A 44 -20.14 -21.25 7.66
N PHE A 45 -20.99 -21.26 6.63
CA PHE A 45 -21.74 -22.47 6.22
C PHE A 45 -22.19 -22.38 4.75
N SER A 46 -21.90 -23.43 3.98
CA SER A 46 -22.31 -23.56 2.57
C SER A 46 -23.77 -24.02 2.44
N PRO A 47 -24.65 -23.33 1.69
CA PRO A 47 -26.00 -23.79 1.43
C PRO A 47 -26.09 -24.66 0.17
N ILE A 48 -26.53 -25.91 0.30
CA ILE A 48 -27.02 -26.70 -0.84
C ILE A 48 -28.39 -26.12 -1.24
N ILE A 49 -28.47 -25.51 -2.42
CA ILE A 49 -29.67 -24.81 -2.89
C ILE A 49 -30.70 -25.81 -3.42
N SER A 50 -31.67 -26.19 -2.57
CA SER A 50 -32.86 -26.94 -3.00
C SER A 50 -34.07 -26.00 -3.11
N GLN A 51 -34.33 -25.49 -4.32
CA GLN A 51 -35.52 -24.68 -4.60
C GLN A 51 -36.63 -25.51 -5.23
N LYS A 52 -37.67 -25.82 -4.44
CA LYS A 52 -38.98 -26.23 -4.97
C LYS A 52 -39.82 -24.99 -5.28
N SER A 53 -40.03 -24.70 -6.56
CA SER A 53 -41.01 -23.72 -7.04
C SER A 53 -42.15 -24.43 -7.78
N SER A 54 -43.40 -24.14 -7.41
CA SER A 54 -44.60 -24.65 -8.08
C SER A 54 -44.82 -23.97 -9.43
N PHE A 55 -45.17 -24.75 -10.45
CA PHE A 55 -45.02 -24.37 -11.85
C PHE A 55 -46.34 -23.90 -12.50
N THR A 56 -46.42 -22.64 -12.95
CA THR A 56 -47.59 -22.11 -13.70
C THR A 56 -47.17 -21.21 -14.87
N SER A 57 -46.94 -21.85 -16.02
CA SER A 57 -47.11 -21.34 -17.39
C SER A 57 -47.00 -19.82 -17.68
N GLU A 58 -45.83 -19.24 -17.44
CA GLU A 58 -45.03 -18.68 -18.55
C GLU A 58 -43.62 -19.26 -18.39
N GLN A 59 -43.17 -20.08 -19.35
CA GLN A 59 -41.88 -20.79 -19.23
C GLN A 59 -40.71 -19.86 -19.58
N SER A 60 -40.32 -19.02 -18.63
CA SER A 60 -39.01 -18.38 -18.65
C SER A 60 -37.90 -19.43 -18.66
N MET A 61 -36.91 -19.27 -19.53
CA MET A 61 -35.78 -20.17 -19.60
C MET A 61 -35.03 -20.16 -18.26
N PRO A 62 -34.70 -21.33 -17.67
CA PRO A 62 -34.02 -21.38 -16.38
C PRO A 62 -32.61 -20.78 -16.48
N ILE A 63 -32.26 -19.95 -15.49
CA ILE A 63 -31.00 -19.18 -15.46
C ILE A 63 -30.17 -19.60 -14.24
N LEU A 64 -29.05 -20.28 -14.49
CA LEU A 64 -28.03 -20.53 -13.47
C LEU A 64 -27.11 -19.32 -13.38
N ASN A 65 -27.16 -18.57 -12.28
CA ASN A 65 -26.28 -17.42 -12.05
C ASN A 65 -25.07 -17.86 -11.23
N LEU A 66 -23.87 -17.53 -11.71
CA LEU A 66 -22.58 -17.84 -11.10
C LEU A 66 -21.74 -16.57 -11.03
N GLU A 67 -20.84 -16.48 -10.05
CA GLU A 67 -19.86 -15.39 -9.94
C GLU A 67 -18.52 -15.82 -10.53
N ALA A 68 -17.90 -15.02 -11.40
CA ALA A 68 -16.64 -15.39 -12.04
C ALA A 68 -15.53 -15.73 -11.03
N LYS A 69 -15.51 -15.05 -9.87
CA LYS A 69 -14.55 -15.25 -8.76
C LYS A 69 -14.68 -16.61 -8.05
N GLU A 70 -15.85 -17.26 -8.14
CA GLU A 70 -16.17 -18.54 -7.50
C GLU A 70 -15.88 -19.74 -8.42
N LEU A 71 -15.65 -19.49 -9.71
CA LEU A 71 -15.29 -20.53 -10.69
C LEU A 71 -13.86 -21.05 -10.46
N ILE A 72 -13.74 -22.37 -10.35
CA ILE A 72 -12.47 -23.06 -10.10
C ILE A 72 -11.50 -22.79 -11.26
N THR A 73 -10.35 -22.16 -10.97
CA THR A 73 -9.31 -21.93 -11.99
C THR A 73 -8.48 -23.21 -12.17
N LYS A 74 -8.56 -23.83 -13.36
CA LYS A 74 -7.90 -25.08 -13.73
C LYS A 74 -6.45 -24.84 -14.19
N SER A 75 -6.20 -23.77 -14.92
CA SER A 75 -4.86 -23.33 -15.30
C SER A 75 -4.84 -21.84 -15.65
N VAL A 76 -3.65 -21.23 -15.55
CA VAL A 76 -3.36 -19.89 -16.08
C VAL A 76 -2.05 -19.98 -16.85
N VAL A 77 -2.02 -19.45 -18.08
CA VAL A 77 -0.82 -19.33 -18.91
C VAL A 77 -0.52 -17.84 -19.06
N VAL A 78 0.64 -17.41 -18.57
CA VAL A 78 1.04 -15.99 -18.56
C VAL A 78 1.98 -15.72 -19.74
N TYR A 79 1.63 -14.75 -20.57
CA TYR A 79 2.45 -14.16 -21.63
C TYR A 79 2.96 -12.79 -21.17
N LEU A 80 3.73 -12.09 -22.02
CA LEU A 80 4.31 -10.78 -21.68
C LEU A 80 3.27 -9.66 -21.53
N ASP A 81 2.16 -9.76 -22.27
CA ASP A 81 1.12 -8.73 -22.44
C ASP A 81 -0.25 -9.14 -21.86
N ARG A 82 -0.49 -10.44 -21.70
CA ARG A 82 -1.79 -11.03 -21.36
C ARG A 82 -1.65 -12.35 -20.60
N ALA A 83 -2.71 -12.77 -19.92
CA ALA A 83 -2.82 -14.10 -19.33
C ALA A 83 -4.04 -14.83 -19.89
N GLU A 84 -3.86 -16.08 -20.32
CA GLU A 84 -4.97 -16.99 -20.64
C GLU A 84 -5.41 -17.73 -19.37
N VAL A 85 -6.70 -17.69 -19.06
CA VAL A 85 -7.30 -18.25 -17.86
C VAL A 85 -8.29 -19.33 -18.26
N LYS A 86 -8.07 -20.57 -17.79
CA LYS A 86 -9.00 -21.69 -17.97
C LYS A 86 -9.72 -21.97 -16.66
N ARG A 87 -11.04 -21.80 -16.63
CA ARG A 87 -11.90 -22.07 -15.47
C ARG A 87 -12.83 -23.25 -15.73
N LYS A 88 -13.07 -24.04 -14.69
CA LYS A 88 -14.00 -25.17 -14.68
C LYS A 88 -15.31 -24.73 -14.03
N ILE A 89 -16.40 -24.94 -14.74
CA ILE A 89 -17.78 -24.74 -14.29
C ILE A 89 -18.36 -26.13 -14.04
N VAL A 90 -18.97 -26.34 -12.87
CA VAL A 90 -19.64 -27.60 -12.51
C VAL A 90 -21.05 -27.28 -12.07
N PHE A 91 -22.03 -28.04 -12.57
CA PHE A 91 -23.43 -27.93 -12.16
C PHE A 91 -24.11 -29.30 -12.19
N GLN A 92 -25.19 -29.44 -11.42
CA GLN A 92 -25.98 -30.68 -11.39
C GLN A 92 -27.00 -30.69 -12.53
N ARG A 93 -27.16 -31.84 -13.18
CA ARG A 93 -28.26 -32.13 -14.10
C ARG A 93 -29.58 -32.15 -13.33
N PRO A 94 -30.64 -31.46 -13.79
CA PRO A 94 -31.95 -31.54 -13.13
C PRO A 94 -32.57 -32.94 -13.31
N GLU A 95 -32.60 -33.73 -12.23
CA GLU A 95 -33.16 -35.09 -12.22
C GLU A 95 -34.65 -35.18 -12.66
N GLN A 96 -35.39 -34.09 -12.54
CA GLN A 96 -36.85 -34.05 -12.62
C GLN A 96 -37.39 -33.49 -13.95
N ILE A 97 -36.53 -33.32 -14.96
CA ILE A 97 -36.89 -32.67 -16.23
C ILE A 97 -36.58 -33.61 -17.41
N GLN A 98 -37.48 -33.64 -18.39
CA GLN A 98 -37.29 -34.39 -19.64
C GLN A 98 -36.13 -33.80 -20.44
N LEU A 99 -35.30 -34.67 -21.02
CA LEU A 99 -34.17 -34.30 -21.86
C LEU A 99 -34.57 -34.40 -23.35
N PRO A 100 -33.98 -33.60 -24.26
CA PRO A 100 -32.94 -32.61 -24.00
C PRO A 100 -33.48 -31.34 -23.30
N PHE A 101 -32.64 -30.69 -22.50
CA PHE A 101 -33.04 -29.56 -21.64
C PHE A 101 -32.14 -28.34 -21.85
N LYS A 102 -32.75 -27.19 -22.16
CA LYS A 102 -32.04 -25.93 -22.41
C LYS A 102 -32.03 -25.02 -21.19
N MET A 103 -30.87 -24.47 -20.83
CA MET A 103 -30.72 -23.44 -19.81
C MET A 103 -29.75 -22.34 -20.26
N MET A 104 -29.81 -21.18 -19.59
CA MET A 104 -28.78 -20.15 -19.68
C MET A 104 -27.91 -20.18 -18.42
N ILE A 105 -26.59 -20.32 -18.58
CA ILE A 105 -25.62 -20.14 -17.48
C ILE A 105 -25.04 -18.73 -17.61
N ARG A 106 -25.29 -17.87 -16.62
CA ARG A 106 -24.77 -16.50 -16.55
C ARG A 106 -23.62 -16.42 -15.56
N ILE A 107 -22.46 -16.00 -16.04
CA ILE A 107 -21.25 -15.79 -15.25
C ILE A 107 -21.07 -14.29 -15.07
N ASN A 108 -21.32 -13.76 -13.88
CA ASN A 108 -21.27 -12.34 -13.54
C ASN A 108 -19.87 -11.89 -13.10
N ASN A 109 -19.63 -10.57 -13.12
CA ASN A 109 -18.43 -9.90 -12.61
C ASN A 109 -17.14 -10.41 -13.29
N VAL A 110 -17.20 -10.52 -14.62
CA VAL A 110 -16.08 -10.87 -15.49
C VAL A 110 -15.14 -9.67 -15.65
N SER A 111 -13.83 -9.92 -15.75
CA SER A 111 -12.79 -8.88 -15.76
C SER A 111 -13.02 -7.78 -16.82
N PRO A 112 -12.81 -6.48 -16.50
CA PRO A 112 -12.83 -5.40 -17.49
C PRO A 112 -11.83 -5.59 -18.64
N MET A 113 -10.72 -6.30 -18.39
CA MET A 113 -9.62 -6.46 -19.34
C MET A 113 -9.73 -7.75 -20.17
N ILE A 114 -10.91 -8.39 -20.22
CA ILE A 114 -11.14 -9.60 -21.02
C ILE A 114 -11.14 -9.31 -22.52
N ALA A 115 -10.38 -10.10 -23.29
CA ALA A 115 -10.43 -10.10 -24.74
C ALA A 115 -11.74 -10.77 -25.20
N ARG A 116 -12.71 -9.99 -25.70
CA ARG A 116 -14.08 -10.47 -26.04
C ARG A 116 -14.07 -11.61 -27.07
N ASP A 117 -13.13 -11.56 -28.01
CA ASP A 117 -12.86 -12.51 -29.09
C ASP A 117 -12.09 -13.77 -28.64
N SER A 118 -11.51 -13.76 -27.44
CA SER A 118 -10.77 -14.90 -26.88
C SER A 118 -11.66 -15.93 -26.18
N ILE A 119 -12.93 -15.60 -25.94
CA ILE A 119 -13.86 -16.40 -25.12
C ILE A 119 -14.19 -17.71 -25.87
N ARG A 120 -13.88 -18.83 -25.22
CA ARG A 120 -14.10 -20.19 -25.74
C ARG A 120 -14.67 -21.05 -24.62
N VAL A 121 -15.55 -21.99 -24.95
CA VAL A 121 -16.10 -22.94 -23.98
C VAL A 121 -16.01 -24.34 -24.57
N ASP A 122 -15.39 -25.26 -23.83
CA ASP A 122 -15.39 -26.68 -24.17
C ASP A 122 -16.51 -27.38 -23.38
N GLY A 123 -17.39 -28.09 -24.08
CA GLY A 123 -18.45 -28.91 -23.49
C GLY A 123 -17.92 -30.26 -23.00
N GLN A 124 -18.30 -30.69 -21.79
CA GLN A 124 -17.99 -32.04 -21.27
C GLN A 124 -19.28 -32.72 -20.74
N SER A 125 -19.24 -34.05 -20.57
CA SER A 125 -20.32 -34.84 -19.94
C SER A 125 -21.73 -34.68 -20.54
N GLY A 126 -21.85 -34.56 -21.87
CA GLY A 126 -23.14 -34.49 -22.58
C GLY A 126 -23.82 -33.12 -22.59
N VAL A 127 -23.06 -32.04 -22.39
CA VAL A 127 -23.56 -30.66 -22.56
C VAL A 127 -23.20 -30.13 -23.95
N LEU A 128 -24.23 -29.89 -24.78
CA LEU A 128 -24.09 -29.18 -26.05
C LEU A 128 -24.12 -27.66 -25.79
N ILE A 129 -23.19 -26.93 -26.39
CA ILE A 129 -23.16 -25.47 -26.34
C ILE A 129 -23.91 -24.95 -27.57
N LEU A 130 -24.91 -24.11 -27.36
CA LEU A 130 -25.71 -23.51 -28.42
C LEU A 130 -25.26 -22.08 -28.74
N ASP A 131 -24.92 -21.29 -27.71
CA ASP A 131 -24.50 -19.89 -27.89
C ASP A 131 -23.60 -19.40 -26.74
N VAL A 132 -22.79 -18.37 -27.01
CA VAL A 132 -21.79 -17.79 -26.09
C VAL A 132 -21.75 -16.27 -26.25
N ASP A 133 -22.54 -15.58 -25.42
CA ASP A 133 -22.70 -14.12 -25.43
C ASP A 133 -21.80 -13.44 -24.39
N TYR A 134 -21.01 -12.45 -24.80
CA TYR A 134 -20.42 -11.47 -23.87
C TYR A 134 -21.31 -10.22 -23.79
N VAL A 135 -21.86 -9.96 -22.61
CA VAL A 135 -22.78 -8.84 -22.35
C VAL A 135 -22.14 -7.87 -21.36
N GLU A 136 -22.05 -6.61 -21.77
CA GLU A 136 -21.53 -5.50 -20.97
C GLU A 136 -22.58 -4.40 -20.88
N ILE A 137 -23.19 -4.25 -19.71
CA ILE A 137 -24.27 -3.29 -19.44
C ILE A 137 -23.68 -2.13 -18.64
N PRO A 138 -23.74 -0.88 -19.11
CA PRO A 138 -23.38 0.29 -18.31
C PRO A 138 -24.14 0.29 -16.98
N GLN A 139 -23.40 0.19 -15.88
CA GLN A 139 -23.97 0.37 -14.55
C GLN A 139 -24.09 1.87 -14.34
N PHE A 140 -25.29 2.40 -14.59
CA PHE A 140 -25.65 3.72 -14.11
C PHE A 140 -25.47 3.75 -12.59
N CYS A 141 -24.43 4.46 -12.15
CA CYS A 141 -24.21 4.74 -10.74
C CYS A 141 -25.39 5.58 -10.26
N ASN A 142 -26.22 5.03 -9.38
CA ASN A 142 -27.03 5.87 -8.50
C ASN A 142 -26.01 6.54 -7.58
N ASN A 143 -25.82 7.85 -7.72
CA ASN A 143 -24.51 8.48 -7.47
C ASN A 143 -24.12 8.64 -5.99
N ASP A 144 -25.04 8.41 -5.05
CA ASP A 144 -24.87 8.84 -3.66
C ASP A 144 -24.00 7.88 -2.83
N ASP A 145 -24.45 6.65 -2.56
CA ASP A 145 -23.82 5.66 -1.66
C ASP A 145 -22.30 5.49 -1.82
N GLY A 146 -21.79 5.58 -3.05
CA GLY A 146 -20.38 5.41 -3.38
C GLY A 146 -19.54 6.69 -3.40
N SER A 147 -20.15 7.88 -3.53
CA SER A 147 -19.43 9.14 -3.63
C SER A 147 -19.21 9.80 -2.27
N GLU A 148 -20.19 9.73 -1.37
CA GLU A 148 -20.09 10.26 -0.01
C GLU A 148 -18.95 9.59 0.78
N ASN A 149 -18.80 8.27 0.64
CA ASN A 149 -17.74 7.49 1.28
C ASN A 149 -16.33 7.87 0.78
N ILE A 150 -16.18 8.23 -0.49
CA ILE A 150 -14.90 8.67 -1.06
C ILE A 150 -14.59 10.09 -0.56
N SER A 151 -15.55 11.00 -0.60
CA SER A 151 -15.40 12.38 -0.09
C SER A 151 -15.03 12.40 1.40
N PHE A 152 -15.66 11.55 2.22
CA PHE A 152 -15.32 11.39 3.63
C PHE A 152 -13.87 10.90 3.83
N LEU A 153 -13.43 9.89 3.07
CA LEU A 153 -12.05 9.39 3.14
C LEU A 153 -11.03 10.41 2.62
N GLU A 154 -11.37 11.21 1.61
CA GLU A 154 -10.52 12.31 1.11
C GLU A 154 -10.35 13.39 2.19
N MET A 155 -11.42 13.73 2.91
CA MET A 155 -11.37 14.64 4.06
C MET A 155 -10.56 14.06 5.24
N GLU A 156 -10.80 12.81 5.65
CA GLU A 156 -10.03 12.16 6.72
C GLU A 156 -8.53 12.06 6.36
N THR A 157 -8.21 11.78 5.09
CA THR A 157 -6.82 11.73 4.62
C THR A 157 -6.16 13.11 4.72
N THR A 158 -6.84 14.17 4.26
CA THR A 158 -6.37 15.56 4.34
C THR A 158 -6.17 16.01 5.80
N ASP A 159 -7.10 15.68 6.70
CA ASP A 159 -6.98 15.96 8.14
C ASP A 159 -5.78 15.22 8.75
N LEU A 160 -5.56 13.95 8.37
CA LEU A 160 -4.43 13.16 8.88
C LEU A 160 -3.08 13.66 8.35
N GLU A 161 -3.00 14.13 7.11
CA GLU A 161 -1.81 14.80 6.56
C GLU A 161 -1.48 16.09 7.33
N GLY A 162 -2.48 16.95 7.55
CA GLY A 162 -2.32 18.19 8.32
C GLY A 162 -1.86 17.94 9.76
N ASN A 163 -2.43 16.93 10.42
CA ASN A 163 -2.00 16.50 11.75
C ASN A 163 -0.57 15.91 11.74
N CYS A 164 -0.19 15.14 10.70
CA CYS A 164 1.17 14.64 10.56
C CYS A 164 2.19 15.78 10.38
N ALA A 165 1.87 16.81 9.60
CA ALA A 165 2.73 17.98 9.40
C ALA A 165 2.92 18.76 10.71
N ALA A 166 1.83 19.16 11.36
CA ALA A 166 1.87 19.95 12.59
C ALA A 166 2.60 19.24 13.75
N LEU A 167 2.55 17.90 13.80
CA LEU A 167 3.25 17.10 14.81
C LEU A 167 4.72 16.83 14.44
N ASN A 168 5.07 16.84 13.14
CA ASN A 168 6.47 16.88 12.70
C ASN A 168 7.13 18.23 13.05
N ASP A 169 6.44 19.35 12.85
CA ASP A 169 6.93 20.68 13.22
C ASP A 169 7.22 20.79 14.74
N GLN A 170 6.36 20.20 15.58
CA GLN A 170 6.59 20.09 17.03
C GLN A 170 7.88 19.31 17.34
N ILE A 171 8.12 18.19 16.66
CA ILE A 171 9.34 17.38 16.81
C ILE A 171 10.58 18.18 16.41
N ASP A 172 10.53 18.90 15.29
CA ASP A 172 11.62 19.75 14.80
C ASP A 172 11.94 20.91 15.76
N VAL A 173 10.93 21.53 16.38
CA VAL A 173 11.12 22.55 17.42
C VAL A 173 11.76 21.96 18.68
N LEU A 174 11.34 20.77 19.12
CA LEU A 174 11.93 20.07 20.25
C LEU A 174 13.39 19.64 19.99
N GLN A 175 13.71 19.22 18.76
CA GLN A 175 15.09 18.94 18.34
C GLN A 175 15.95 20.21 18.41
N LYS A 176 15.52 21.31 17.77
CA LYS A 176 16.23 22.60 17.78
C LYS A 176 16.45 23.12 19.21
N ARG A 177 15.46 22.96 20.10
CA ARG A 177 15.60 23.28 21.54
C ARG A 177 16.66 22.43 22.23
N LEU A 178 16.72 21.13 21.93
CA LEU A 178 17.73 20.24 22.46
C LEU A 178 19.14 20.61 21.97
N ASP A 179 19.31 20.88 20.68
CA ASP A 179 20.61 21.24 20.10
C ASP A 179 21.17 22.54 20.67
N VAL A 180 20.30 23.52 20.96
CA VAL A 180 20.68 24.76 21.68
C VAL A 180 21.13 24.46 23.11
N LEU A 181 20.40 23.63 23.86
CA LEU A 181 20.76 23.24 25.24
C LEU A 181 22.09 22.47 25.29
N ASP A 182 22.24 21.45 24.44
CA ASP A 182 23.48 20.68 24.28
C ASP A 182 24.62 21.59 23.78
N GLY A 183 24.33 22.59 22.96
CA GLY A 183 25.29 23.60 22.48
C GLY A 183 25.83 24.50 23.60
N VAL A 184 24.94 25.05 24.44
CA VAL A 184 25.33 25.85 25.62
C VAL A 184 26.13 25.01 26.61
N ALA A 185 25.70 23.77 26.88
CA ALA A 185 26.45 22.85 27.74
C ALA A 185 27.87 22.56 27.19
N LYS A 186 28.03 22.37 25.86
CA LYS A 186 29.33 22.20 25.20
C LYS A 186 30.22 23.45 25.32
N GLN A 187 29.66 24.66 25.27
CA GLN A 187 30.43 25.90 25.46
C GLN A 187 30.94 26.04 26.91
N ILE A 188 30.06 25.82 27.89
CA ILE A 188 30.41 25.88 29.32
C ILE A 188 31.50 24.84 29.65
N GLY A 189 31.35 23.60 29.17
CA GLY A 189 32.34 22.54 29.37
C GLY A 189 33.72 22.85 28.77
N LYS A 190 33.77 23.47 27.58
CA LYS A 190 35.04 23.93 26.97
C LYS A 190 35.73 24.99 27.83
N ASN A 191 34.98 26.00 28.27
CA ASN A 191 35.55 27.11 29.06
C ASN A 191 36.07 26.66 30.44
N ALA A 192 35.45 25.64 31.05
CA ALA A 192 35.94 25.03 32.27
C ALA A 192 37.30 24.32 32.07
N LEU A 193 37.46 23.55 30.99
CA LEU A 193 38.66 22.72 30.75
C LEU A 193 39.88 23.50 30.24
N VAL A 194 39.68 24.54 29.42
CA VAL A 194 40.79 25.37 28.90
C VAL A 194 41.57 26.09 30.02
N SER A 195 41.00 26.23 31.21
CA SER A 195 41.62 26.90 32.36
C SER A 195 42.78 26.11 33.00
N THR A 196 42.92 24.79 32.80
CA THR A 196 43.93 23.96 33.49
C THR A 196 45.25 23.84 32.73
N ASP A 197 45.24 23.61 31.41
CA ASP A 197 46.46 23.29 30.65
C ASP A 197 47.45 24.48 30.57
N ALA A 198 46.92 25.70 30.55
CA ALA A 198 47.72 26.94 30.53
C ALA A 198 48.64 27.12 31.76
N VAL A 199 48.37 26.41 32.86
CA VAL A 199 49.22 26.42 34.07
C VAL A 199 50.39 25.43 33.92
N GLN A 200 50.15 24.27 33.29
CA GLN A 200 51.16 23.23 33.08
C GLN A 200 52.29 23.70 32.15
N GLN A 201 51.93 24.45 31.10
CA GLN A 201 52.87 24.84 30.03
C GLN A 201 53.93 25.89 30.45
N ARG A 202 53.77 26.55 31.62
CA ARG A 202 54.79 27.48 32.16
C ARG A 202 55.96 26.79 32.89
N ARG A 203 56.03 25.46 32.93
CA ARG A 203 57.03 24.71 33.73
C ARG A 203 58.07 23.89 32.95
N CYS A 204 58.15 24.04 31.62
CA CYS A 204 59.20 23.41 30.79
C CYS A 204 59.77 24.37 29.75
N GLY A 205 60.51 25.39 30.22
CA GLY A 205 61.31 26.25 29.36
C GLY A 205 62.70 25.67 29.08
N VAL A 206 62.81 24.68 28.19
CA VAL A 206 64.11 24.20 27.66
C VAL A 206 64.03 24.01 26.14
N GLN A 207 64.62 24.99 25.44
CA GLN A 207 65.31 24.89 24.15
C GLN A 207 64.81 23.89 23.09
N ALA A 208 64.20 24.43 22.03
CA ALA A 208 64.46 24.00 20.65
C ALA A 208 64.41 25.23 19.74
N ALA A 209 65.43 25.42 18.90
CA ALA A 209 65.52 26.50 17.92
C ALA A 209 66.06 25.95 16.60
N GLN A 210 65.88 26.71 15.51
CA GLN A 210 66.13 26.27 14.11
C GLN A 210 65.06 25.26 13.63
N GLN A 211 64.63 25.23 12.36
CA GLN A 211 65.20 25.82 11.13
C GLN A 211 64.22 26.77 10.38
N ILE A 212 64.66 27.29 9.23
CA ILE A 212 64.04 28.28 8.34
C ILE A 212 64.21 27.79 6.88
N GLN A 213 63.41 28.32 5.93
CA GLN A 213 63.33 28.01 4.48
C GLN A 213 62.69 26.64 4.15
N ASP A 214 61.80 26.49 3.16
CA ASP A 214 61.14 27.43 2.21
C ASP A 214 59.84 26.75 1.68
N GLN A 215 58.99 27.21 0.74
CA GLN A 215 58.92 28.32 -0.26
C GLN A 215 57.42 28.74 -0.40
N GLN A 216 57.00 29.95 -0.80
CA GLN A 216 56.64 30.40 -2.18
C GLN A 216 55.85 29.39 -3.04
N GLN A 217 54.76 29.71 -3.77
CA GLN A 217 54.01 30.94 -4.15
C GLN A 217 52.48 30.62 -4.19
N ILE A 218 51.53 31.58 -4.21
CA ILE A 218 50.95 32.25 -5.41
C ILE A 218 50.03 33.43 -4.98
N ASN A 219 49.86 34.43 -5.86
CA ASN A 219 49.09 35.68 -5.67
C ASN A 219 47.54 35.48 -5.68
N GLY A 220 46.71 36.43 -5.21
CA GLY A 220 46.96 37.72 -4.53
C GLY A 220 45.80 38.73 -4.70
N CYS A 221 45.94 39.92 -4.08
CA CYS A 221 45.06 41.12 -4.19
C CYS A 221 43.60 40.95 -3.66
N ILE A 222 42.86 41.97 -3.17
CA ILE A 222 42.96 43.45 -3.26
C ILE A 222 42.90 44.10 -1.84
N GLU A 223 43.31 45.37 -1.75
CA GLU A 223 43.35 46.26 -0.56
C GLU A 223 41.94 46.74 -0.10
N GLY A 224 41.75 47.31 1.11
CA GLY A 224 42.66 47.55 2.23
C GLY A 224 42.08 48.54 3.26
N GLY A 225 42.84 48.85 4.32
CA GLY A 225 42.51 49.85 5.35
C GLY A 225 41.58 49.35 6.47
N ALA A 226 41.77 49.67 7.75
CA ALA A 226 42.90 50.35 8.40
C ALA A 226 43.12 49.78 9.82
N GLN A 227 44.37 49.74 10.29
CA GLN A 227 44.71 49.19 11.60
C GLN A 227 44.62 50.26 12.71
N GLN A 228 43.83 49.99 13.75
CA GLN A 228 44.05 50.60 15.08
C GLN A 228 44.63 49.54 16.01
N ASN A 229 45.89 49.75 16.44
CA ASN A 229 46.51 48.94 17.48
C ASN A 229 45.93 49.32 18.85
N VAL A 230 45.05 48.48 19.39
CA VAL A 230 44.64 48.54 20.79
C VAL A 230 45.30 47.37 21.53
N SER A 231 46.28 47.67 22.37
CA SER A 231 46.99 46.67 23.17
C SER A 231 46.11 46.17 24.33
N MET A 232 45.24 45.19 24.04
CA MET A 232 44.44 44.50 25.05
C MET A 232 45.33 43.83 26.09
N GLN A 233 45.22 44.28 27.34
CA GLN A 233 45.89 43.66 28.48
C GLN A 233 45.27 42.29 28.75
N PHE A 234 46.07 41.22 28.67
CA PHE A 234 45.64 39.88 29.07
C PHE A 234 45.48 39.79 30.59
N ALA A 235 44.30 40.17 31.08
CA ALA A 235 43.87 39.88 32.44
C ALA A 235 43.81 38.35 32.65
N PRO A 236 44.18 37.83 33.85
CA PRO A 236 44.22 36.39 34.10
C PRO A 236 42.79 35.82 34.21
N THR A 237 42.31 35.20 33.14
CA THR A 237 40.98 34.58 33.03
C THR A 237 40.75 33.38 33.96
N SER A 238 41.81 32.84 34.57
CA SER A 238 41.77 31.63 35.41
C SER A 238 41.08 31.80 36.77
N LEU A 239 40.65 33.01 37.17
CA LEU A 239 40.01 33.24 38.47
C LEU A 239 38.53 32.78 38.52
N PHE A 240 37.90 32.55 37.36
CA PHE A 240 36.45 32.34 37.25
C PHE A 240 35.95 31.05 37.93
N LEU A 241 36.83 30.05 38.09
CA LEU A 241 36.55 28.75 38.72
C LEU A 241 36.74 28.75 40.26
N LEU A 242 37.31 29.81 40.84
CA LEU A 242 37.54 29.91 42.29
C LEU A 242 36.49 30.73 43.03
N ASN A 243 35.50 31.29 42.33
CA ASN A 243 34.37 31.96 42.95
C ASN A 243 33.26 30.95 43.31
N GLU A 244 32.84 30.95 44.58
CA GLU A 244 31.78 30.07 45.09
C GLU A 244 30.46 30.24 44.33
N ASP A 245 30.14 31.47 43.94
CA ASP A 245 28.92 31.77 43.19
C ASP A 245 28.97 31.26 41.75
N SER A 246 30.15 31.23 41.11
CA SER A 246 30.33 30.56 39.81
C SER A 246 30.03 29.07 39.91
N MET A 247 30.44 28.42 41.01
CA MET A 247 30.17 27.00 41.25
C MET A 247 28.68 26.72 41.53
N LYS A 248 28.01 27.59 42.31
CA LYS A 248 26.54 27.51 42.51
C LYS A 248 25.77 27.68 41.21
N ASN A 249 26.16 28.67 40.40
CA ASN A 249 25.55 28.91 39.09
C ASN A 249 25.78 27.74 38.12
N LEU A 250 26.97 27.12 38.13
CA LEU A 250 27.27 25.93 37.34
C LEU A 250 26.43 24.72 37.79
N SER A 251 26.28 24.48 39.10
CA SER A 251 25.40 23.41 39.61
C SER A 251 23.96 23.64 39.14
N SER A 252 23.41 24.85 39.38
CA SER A 252 22.06 25.23 38.97
C SER A 252 21.84 25.07 37.46
N PHE A 253 22.82 25.43 36.63
CA PHE A 253 22.78 25.17 35.19
C PHE A 253 22.76 23.67 34.86
N LEU A 254 23.61 22.86 35.50
CA LEU A 254 23.68 21.41 35.24
C LEU A 254 22.40 20.68 35.69
N ASP A 255 21.82 21.09 36.83
CA ASP A 255 20.54 20.58 37.34
C ASP A 255 19.39 20.96 36.38
N TYR A 256 19.35 22.23 35.93
CA TYR A 256 18.38 22.71 34.94
C TYR A 256 18.52 21.97 33.60
N TYR A 257 19.74 21.89 33.05
CA TYR A 257 20.03 21.20 31.80
C TYR A 257 19.69 19.71 31.88
N GLY A 258 20.09 19.02 32.96
CA GLY A 258 19.81 17.60 33.17
C GLY A 258 18.32 17.32 33.22
N LYS A 259 17.56 18.16 33.94
CA LYS A 259 16.09 18.08 34.01
C LYS A 259 15.45 18.38 32.65
N THR A 260 15.67 19.57 32.09
CA THR A 260 14.95 20.03 30.89
C THR A 260 15.36 19.28 29.62
N ALA A 261 16.63 18.85 29.48
CA ALA A 261 17.01 17.95 28.38
C ALA A 261 16.46 16.53 28.56
N GLY A 262 16.28 16.06 29.81
CA GLY A 262 15.58 14.81 30.10
C GLY A 262 14.11 14.86 29.71
N GLU A 263 13.41 15.92 30.13
CA GLU A 263 12.01 16.21 29.77
C GLU A 263 11.83 16.31 28.25
N THR A 264 12.64 17.14 27.57
CA THR A 264 12.60 17.33 26.10
C THR A 264 12.84 16.02 25.35
N ARG A 265 13.79 15.18 25.80
CA ARG A 265 14.06 13.85 25.19
C ARG A 265 12.93 12.84 25.46
N SER A 266 12.14 13.01 26.51
CA SER A 266 10.97 12.17 26.76
C SER A 266 9.78 12.60 25.90
N GLU A 267 9.52 13.91 25.82
CA GLU A 267 8.47 14.51 24.98
C GLU A 267 8.69 14.18 23.49
N LEU A 268 9.92 14.33 22.99
CA LEU A 268 10.29 14.00 21.61
C LEU A 268 10.02 12.52 21.28
N ARG A 269 10.28 11.59 22.20
CA ARG A 269 9.96 10.16 22.00
C ARG A 269 8.46 9.88 21.97
N GLN A 270 7.69 10.57 22.82
CA GLN A 270 6.23 10.47 22.79
C GLN A 270 5.68 11.01 21.47
N LYS A 271 6.12 12.20 21.04
CA LYS A 271 5.73 12.79 19.76
C LYS A 271 6.12 11.93 18.56
N ALA A 272 7.31 11.34 18.55
CA ALA A 272 7.71 10.40 17.50
C ALA A 272 6.82 9.15 17.43
N LYS A 273 6.26 8.69 18.56
CA LYS A 273 5.28 7.60 18.60
C LYS A 273 3.90 8.05 18.11
N GLU A 274 3.42 9.21 18.54
CA GLU A 274 2.17 9.83 18.06
C GLU A 274 2.21 10.03 16.52
N LEU A 275 3.34 10.49 15.98
CA LEU A 275 3.57 10.64 14.54
C LEU A 275 3.57 9.29 13.79
N ALA A 276 4.13 8.23 14.39
CA ALA A 276 4.13 6.90 13.77
C ALA A 276 2.70 6.32 13.69
N GLU A 277 1.91 6.48 14.75
CA GLU A 277 0.50 6.02 14.80
C GLU A 277 -0.39 6.80 13.83
N LEU A 278 -0.18 8.12 13.69
CA LEU A 278 -0.86 8.93 12.67
C LEU A 278 -0.49 8.50 11.24
N LYS A 279 0.80 8.21 10.97
CA LYS A 279 1.24 7.75 9.64
C LYS A 279 0.73 6.35 9.28
N GLU A 280 0.58 5.44 10.25
CA GLU A 280 -0.08 4.15 10.02
C GLU A 280 -1.57 4.33 9.67
N ARG A 281 -2.27 5.23 10.38
CA ARG A 281 -3.68 5.55 10.07
C ARG A 281 -3.84 6.22 8.71
N LEU A 282 -2.94 7.15 8.35
CA LEU A 282 -2.91 7.80 7.03
C LEU A 282 -2.77 6.77 5.91
N ALA A 283 -1.74 5.91 5.96
CA ALA A 283 -1.50 4.86 4.97
C ALA A 283 -2.68 3.88 4.83
N LYS A 284 -3.41 3.63 5.92
CA LYS A 284 -4.64 2.82 5.91
C LYS A 284 -5.82 3.54 5.25
N SER A 285 -5.96 4.86 5.46
CA SER A 285 -6.97 5.71 4.80
C SER A 285 -6.71 5.79 3.30
N GLU A 286 -5.48 6.14 2.90
CA GLU A 286 -5.02 6.16 1.50
C GLU A 286 -5.29 4.82 0.79
N TRP A 287 -5.03 3.70 1.46
CA TRP A 287 -5.26 2.37 0.90
C TRP A 287 -6.76 2.09 0.66
N GLU A 288 -7.64 2.41 1.60
CA GLU A 288 -9.09 2.20 1.43
C GLU A 288 -9.67 3.16 0.38
N LEU A 289 -9.23 4.42 0.38
CA LEU A 289 -9.57 5.45 -0.62
C LEU A 289 -9.18 4.98 -2.03
N ASN A 290 -7.94 4.52 -2.22
CA ASN A 290 -7.47 3.99 -3.50
C ASN A 290 -8.21 2.70 -3.90
N LYS A 291 -8.56 1.84 -2.94
CA LYS A 291 -9.40 0.64 -3.12
C LYS A 291 -10.85 0.97 -3.47
N GLN A 292 -11.39 2.12 -3.09
CA GLN A 292 -12.70 2.60 -3.53
C GLN A 292 -12.64 3.25 -4.92
N ARG A 293 -11.66 4.14 -5.16
CA ARG A 293 -11.41 4.71 -6.50
C ARG A 293 -11.18 3.60 -7.55
N GLY A 294 -10.39 2.57 -7.24
CA GLY A 294 -10.16 1.42 -8.12
C GLY A 294 -11.40 0.56 -8.44
N LYS A 295 -12.45 0.58 -7.61
CA LYS A 295 -13.76 -0.01 -7.97
C LYS A 295 -14.52 0.89 -8.95
N MET A 296 -14.54 2.19 -8.67
CA MET A 296 -15.29 3.21 -9.43
C MET A 296 -14.70 3.50 -10.82
N GLU A 297 -13.38 3.39 -10.98
CA GLU A 297 -12.69 3.75 -12.21
C GLU A 297 -12.82 2.66 -13.30
N TYR A 298 -12.66 1.38 -12.93
CA TYR A 298 -12.57 0.26 -13.89
C TYR A 298 -13.89 -0.51 -14.10
N ASP A 299 -14.85 -0.44 -13.17
CA ASP A 299 -16.05 -1.31 -13.16
C ASP A 299 -17.39 -0.57 -13.28
N LYS A 300 -17.41 0.51 -14.08
CA LYS A 300 -18.63 1.24 -14.46
C LYS A 300 -19.64 0.43 -15.29
N ASN A 301 -19.29 -0.80 -15.71
CA ASN A 301 -20.14 -1.66 -16.53
C ASN A 301 -20.25 -3.04 -15.87
N LYS A 302 -21.47 -3.55 -15.67
CA LYS A 302 -21.69 -4.96 -15.29
C LYS A 302 -21.36 -5.85 -16.48
N ARG A 303 -20.40 -6.75 -16.29
CA ARG A 303 -19.90 -7.67 -17.32
C ARG A 303 -20.30 -9.09 -17.00
N SER A 304 -20.94 -9.75 -17.96
CA SER A 304 -21.33 -11.15 -17.83
C SER A 304 -21.12 -11.92 -19.11
N ILE A 305 -20.75 -13.19 -18.98
CA ILE A 305 -20.79 -14.16 -20.07
C ILE A 305 -22.06 -14.99 -19.89
N ASN A 306 -22.93 -15.02 -20.91
CA ASN A 306 -24.10 -15.89 -20.95
C ASN A 306 -23.78 -17.08 -21.86
N LEU A 307 -23.96 -18.29 -21.36
CA LEU A 307 -23.80 -19.53 -22.11
C LEU A 307 -25.18 -20.14 -22.29
N LEU A 308 -25.66 -20.24 -23.53
CA LEU A 308 -26.87 -21.01 -23.84
C LEU A 308 -26.44 -22.46 -24.07
N VAL A 309 -26.94 -23.38 -23.24
CA VAL A 309 -26.53 -24.79 -23.29
C VAL A 309 -27.73 -25.74 -23.27
N GLU A 310 -27.55 -26.90 -23.89
CA GLU A 310 -28.52 -27.98 -23.98
C GLU A 310 -27.92 -29.26 -23.40
N ILE A 311 -28.48 -29.74 -22.30
CA ILE A 311 -28.12 -31.03 -21.71
C ILE A 311 -28.80 -32.14 -22.52
N LEU A 312 -28.02 -33.10 -22.99
CA LEU A 312 -28.50 -34.30 -23.68
C LEU A 312 -28.71 -35.46 -22.70
N SER A 313 -29.50 -36.46 -23.08
CA SER A 313 -29.52 -37.75 -22.38
C SER A 313 -28.31 -38.59 -22.82
N ASN A 314 -27.38 -38.83 -21.89
CA ASN A 314 -26.23 -39.71 -22.10
C ASN A 314 -26.69 -41.17 -22.02
N GLU A 315 -27.43 -41.63 -23.03
CA GLU A 315 -27.89 -43.03 -23.12
C GLU A 315 -26.75 -43.97 -23.59
N GLU A 316 -25.69 -43.43 -24.20
CA GLU A 316 -24.60 -44.22 -24.80
C GLU A 316 -23.29 -44.24 -23.96
N ASP A 317 -23.01 -43.22 -23.13
CA ASP A 317 -21.71 -43.05 -22.42
C ASP A 317 -21.48 -43.98 -21.21
N SER A 318 -22.24 -45.05 -21.05
CA SER A 318 -22.26 -45.94 -19.87
C SER A 318 -20.96 -46.77 -19.62
N SER A 319 -19.85 -46.42 -20.26
CA SER A 319 -18.60 -47.18 -20.29
C SER A 319 -17.32 -46.39 -19.96
N ILE A 320 -17.40 -45.08 -19.66
CA ILE A 320 -16.22 -44.23 -19.39
C ILE A 320 -16.20 -43.74 -17.92
N ASP A 321 -15.14 -44.14 -17.20
CA ASP A 321 -14.72 -43.77 -15.84
C ASP A 321 -15.79 -43.17 -14.90
N SER A 322 -16.39 -44.05 -14.07
CA SER A 322 -17.35 -43.75 -13.00
C SER A 322 -16.76 -43.01 -11.78
N SER A 323 -15.93 -41.99 -12.04
CA SER A 323 -15.27 -41.15 -11.03
C SER A 323 -15.91 -39.76 -10.87
N ILE A 324 -16.69 -39.33 -11.86
CA ILE A 324 -17.53 -38.13 -11.81
C ILE A 324 -18.91 -38.58 -11.34
N GLY A 325 -19.37 -38.08 -10.19
CA GLY A 325 -20.61 -38.53 -9.55
C GLY A 325 -21.85 -38.30 -10.42
N ASP A 326 -22.77 -39.27 -10.39
CA ASP A 326 -23.95 -39.36 -11.25
C ASP A 326 -24.68 -38.00 -11.41
N GLY A 327 -24.80 -37.55 -12.66
CA GLY A 327 -25.53 -36.33 -13.01
C GLY A 327 -24.73 -35.02 -12.93
N GLN A 328 -23.43 -35.01 -12.60
CA GLN A 328 -22.63 -33.78 -12.72
C GLN A 328 -22.28 -33.45 -14.18
N CYS A 329 -22.55 -32.22 -14.57
CA CYS A 329 -22.25 -31.65 -15.88
C CYS A 329 -21.09 -30.64 -15.75
N GLU A 330 -20.16 -30.64 -16.71
CA GLU A 330 -18.95 -29.80 -16.64
C GLU A 330 -18.74 -29.01 -17.93
N LEU A 331 -18.29 -27.76 -17.78
CA LEU A 331 -17.84 -26.91 -18.89
C LEU A 331 -16.46 -26.32 -18.56
N LEU A 332 -15.62 -26.16 -19.58
CA LEU A 332 -14.33 -25.48 -19.44
C LEU A 332 -14.37 -24.15 -20.20
N LEU A 333 -14.50 -23.05 -19.45
CA LEU A 333 -14.42 -21.69 -19.99
C LEU A 333 -12.94 -21.27 -20.11
N VAL A 334 -12.53 -20.80 -21.28
CA VAL A 334 -11.22 -20.22 -21.56
C VAL A 334 -11.39 -18.78 -22.05
N TYR A 335 -10.57 -17.86 -21.56
CA TYR A 335 -10.48 -16.50 -22.08
C TYR A 335 -9.10 -15.89 -21.77
N GLN A 336 -8.72 -14.88 -22.52
CA GLN A 336 -7.50 -14.09 -22.31
C GLN A 336 -7.83 -12.76 -21.65
N VAL A 337 -6.94 -12.29 -20.78
CA VAL A 337 -7.07 -11.04 -20.01
C VAL A 337 -5.80 -10.22 -20.20
N PHE A 338 -5.94 -8.98 -20.64
CA PHE A 338 -4.84 -8.03 -20.80
C PHE A 338 -4.47 -7.35 -19.47
N SER A 339 -3.35 -6.62 -19.45
CA SER A 339 -2.94 -5.75 -18.33
C SER A 339 -2.82 -6.45 -16.96
N CYS A 340 -2.59 -7.77 -16.97
CA CYS A 340 -2.45 -8.55 -15.75
C CYS A 340 -1.07 -8.33 -15.11
N THR A 341 -1.06 -7.80 -13.88
CA THR A 341 0.17 -7.70 -13.09
C THR A 341 0.42 -8.99 -12.30
N TRP A 342 1.46 -9.74 -12.67
CA TRP A 342 1.88 -10.92 -11.93
C TRP A 342 2.94 -10.55 -10.88
N ARG A 343 2.73 -10.97 -9.63
CA ARG A 343 3.70 -10.84 -8.54
C ARG A 343 4.06 -12.24 -8.03
N PRO A 344 5.06 -12.93 -8.60
CA PRO A 344 5.43 -14.28 -8.19
C PRO A 344 5.99 -14.30 -6.75
N SER A 345 5.41 -15.13 -5.90
CA SER A 345 5.84 -15.33 -4.51
C SER A 345 6.66 -16.62 -4.37
N TYR A 346 7.98 -16.50 -4.49
CA TYR A 346 8.90 -17.64 -4.42
C TYR A 346 9.05 -18.17 -2.98
N SER A 347 8.42 -19.30 -2.68
CA SER A 347 8.69 -20.06 -1.44
C SER A 347 10.00 -20.84 -1.58
N LEU A 348 11.13 -20.14 -1.44
CA LEU A 348 12.47 -20.73 -1.51
C LEU A 348 12.72 -21.67 -0.31
N ARG A 349 12.52 -22.97 -0.52
CA ARG A 349 12.75 -24.02 0.49
C ARG A 349 14.09 -24.72 0.23
N ALA A 350 15.12 -24.33 0.98
CA ALA A 350 16.43 -24.97 0.94
C ALA A 350 16.42 -26.30 1.71
N SER A 351 16.20 -27.41 0.99
CA SER A 351 16.32 -28.77 1.55
C SER A 351 17.78 -29.25 1.49
N SER A 352 18.47 -29.30 2.63
CA SER A 352 19.79 -29.93 2.71
C SER A 352 19.67 -31.45 2.61
N SER A 353 19.88 -32.01 1.43
CA SER A 353 20.03 -33.46 1.22
C SER A 353 21.37 -34.02 1.73
N GLY A 354 22.29 -33.16 2.19
CA GLY A 354 23.54 -33.57 2.81
C GLY A 354 23.32 -34.36 4.11
N VAL A 355 23.78 -35.61 4.12
CA VAL A 355 23.86 -36.45 5.33
C VAL A 355 24.89 -35.81 6.29
N LEU A 356 24.40 -34.97 7.19
CA LEU A 356 25.23 -34.35 8.24
C LEU A 356 25.72 -35.42 9.22
N ASN A 357 26.91 -35.95 8.94
CA ASN A 357 27.56 -37.00 9.70
C ASN A 357 27.88 -36.47 11.11
N SER A 358 27.00 -36.80 12.07
CA SER A 358 26.95 -36.17 13.39
C SER A 358 28.15 -36.53 14.27
N ARG A 359 29.24 -35.75 14.14
CA ARG A 359 30.44 -35.90 14.99
C ARG A 359 31.27 -34.64 15.24
N TYR A 360 30.96 -33.50 14.60
CA TYR A 360 31.78 -32.27 14.68
C TYR A 360 31.01 -31.00 15.05
N LEU A 361 30.10 -31.06 16.03
CA LEU A 361 29.58 -29.88 16.74
C LEU A 361 30.34 -29.63 18.06
N SER A 362 31.64 -29.38 17.94
CA SER A 362 32.45 -28.85 19.05
C SER A 362 32.19 -27.35 19.23
N LYS A 363 32.10 -26.91 20.48
CA LYS A 363 31.67 -25.54 20.86
C LYS A 363 32.70 -24.48 20.42
N ARG A 364 32.46 -23.80 19.29
CA ARG A 364 33.05 -22.49 19.00
C ARG A 364 31.97 -21.41 18.91
N LYS A 365 32.08 -20.40 19.78
CA LYS A 365 31.35 -19.13 19.62
C LYS A 365 31.88 -18.45 18.36
N MET A 366 31.16 -18.54 17.26
CA MET A 366 31.46 -17.75 16.06
C MET A 366 31.06 -16.30 16.33
N SER A 367 31.99 -15.36 16.14
CA SER A 367 31.66 -13.94 16.07
C SER A 367 30.84 -13.65 14.80
N ARG A 368 30.18 -12.49 14.74
CA ARG A 368 29.51 -12.02 13.52
C ARG A 368 30.56 -11.68 12.46
N SER A 369 30.87 -12.63 11.59
CA SER A 369 31.59 -12.41 10.33
C SER A 369 30.70 -12.85 9.16
N SER A 370 30.81 -12.14 8.04
CA SER A 370 29.85 -12.23 6.93
C SER A 370 29.86 -13.59 6.23
N LEU A 371 28.68 -14.20 6.04
CA LEU A 371 28.55 -15.37 5.17
C LEU A 371 28.74 -14.98 3.71
N LYS A 372 29.97 -15.12 3.19
CA LYS A 372 30.18 -15.36 1.76
C LYS A 372 29.80 -16.81 1.47
N ILE A 373 28.66 -17.02 0.81
CA ILE A 373 28.29 -18.31 0.23
C ILE A 373 29.18 -18.52 -1.00
N LYS A 374 30.12 -19.47 -0.94
CA LYS A 374 30.86 -19.93 -2.12
C LYS A 374 30.18 -21.18 -2.65
N ALA A 375 29.75 -21.17 -3.91
CA ALA A 375 29.19 -22.35 -4.56
C ALA A 375 30.27 -23.43 -4.70
N GLY A 376 29.92 -24.68 -4.40
CA GLY A 376 30.79 -25.84 -4.55
C GLY A 376 30.36 -26.67 -5.75
N THR A 377 30.98 -26.43 -6.91
CA THR A 377 30.81 -27.23 -8.13
C THR A 377 31.63 -28.51 -8.03
N SER A 378 31.04 -29.58 -7.49
CA SER A 378 31.64 -30.92 -7.53
C SER A 378 31.13 -31.70 -8.75
N ASN A 379 31.84 -31.60 -9.88
CA ASN A 379 31.70 -32.55 -10.99
C ASN A 379 33.06 -32.68 -11.69
N GLU A 380 33.50 -33.91 -11.95
CA GLU A 380 34.85 -34.17 -12.47
C GLU A 380 34.90 -34.12 -14.00
N ASN A 381 36.05 -33.68 -14.54
CA ASN A 381 36.52 -33.89 -15.93
C ASN A 381 35.73 -33.22 -17.08
N LEU A 382 35.95 -31.91 -17.29
CA LEU A 382 35.83 -31.20 -18.59
C LEU A 382 36.77 -29.95 -18.56
N PRO A 383 37.15 -29.36 -19.72
CA PRO A 383 38.41 -28.63 -19.86
C PRO A 383 38.45 -27.19 -19.31
N GLU A 384 39.69 -26.76 -19.08
CA GLU A 384 40.15 -25.62 -18.27
C GLU A 384 40.29 -24.31 -19.09
N GLU A 385 39.22 -23.91 -19.81
CA GLU A 385 39.22 -22.75 -20.73
C GLU A 385 38.01 -21.81 -20.52
N ARG A 386 37.62 -21.51 -19.26
CA ARG A 386 36.40 -20.71 -18.99
C ARG A 386 36.43 -19.68 -17.84
N GLU A 387 37.50 -19.57 -17.06
CA GLU A 387 37.50 -18.61 -15.94
C GLU A 387 37.62 -17.14 -16.41
N ASP A 388 38.27 -16.91 -17.56
CA ASP A 388 38.47 -15.56 -18.14
C ASP A 388 37.16 -14.86 -18.57
N GLU A 389 36.13 -15.60 -18.99
CA GLU A 389 34.84 -15.03 -19.43
C GLU A 389 33.99 -14.49 -18.27
N GLU A 390 34.20 -14.94 -17.02
CA GLU A 390 33.45 -14.43 -15.86
C GLU A 390 34.00 -13.09 -15.34
N GLU A 391 35.32 -12.89 -15.34
CA GLU A 391 35.90 -11.60 -14.91
C GLU A 391 35.55 -10.43 -15.86
N GLU A 392 35.57 -10.65 -17.18
CA GLU A 392 35.21 -9.61 -18.15
C GLU A 392 33.73 -9.18 -18.03
N ASN A 393 32.85 -10.09 -17.60
CA ASN A 393 31.44 -9.78 -17.36
C ASN A 393 31.23 -9.01 -16.06
N GLU A 394 31.95 -9.32 -14.97
CA GLU A 394 31.81 -8.58 -13.72
C GLU A 394 32.38 -7.15 -13.85
N GLU A 395 33.47 -6.95 -14.60
CA GLU A 395 34.01 -5.61 -14.85
C GLU A 395 33.04 -4.72 -15.67
N LYS A 396 32.32 -5.31 -16.64
CA LYS A 396 31.25 -4.62 -17.38
C LYS A 396 30.10 -4.19 -16.46
N ARG A 397 29.65 -5.07 -15.56
CA ARG A 397 28.57 -4.77 -14.59
C ARG A 397 28.95 -3.64 -13.63
N VAL A 398 30.20 -3.60 -13.15
CA VAL A 398 30.67 -2.51 -12.27
C VAL A 398 30.68 -1.16 -13.01
N LYS A 399 31.13 -1.13 -14.27
CA LYS A 399 31.14 0.08 -15.10
C LYS A 399 29.72 0.60 -15.37
N GLU A 400 28.76 -0.29 -15.61
CA GLU A 400 27.35 0.09 -15.81
C GLU A 400 26.73 0.67 -14.53
N GLU A 401 26.99 0.08 -13.35
CA GLU A 401 26.49 0.60 -12.07
C GLU A 401 27.08 1.98 -11.72
N GLU A 402 28.34 2.23 -12.07
CA GLU A 402 28.98 3.54 -11.90
C GLU A 402 28.39 4.60 -12.86
N GLU A 403 28.11 4.24 -14.12
CA GLU A 403 27.46 5.15 -15.07
C GLU A 403 26.02 5.50 -14.65
N ILE A 404 25.28 4.55 -14.07
CA ILE A 404 23.94 4.78 -13.52
C ILE A 404 24.00 5.80 -12.38
N LYS A 405 24.87 5.61 -11.37
CA LYS A 405 25.04 6.55 -10.25
C LYS A 405 25.40 7.96 -10.73
N LYS A 406 26.26 8.06 -11.75
CA LYS A 406 26.67 9.34 -12.35
C LYS A 406 25.53 10.04 -13.11
N LYS A 407 24.59 9.28 -13.69
CA LYS A 407 23.34 9.82 -14.28
C LYS A 407 22.37 10.29 -13.19
N GLU A 408 22.21 9.54 -12.11
CA GLU A 408 21.36 9.91 -10.97
C GLU A 408 21.85 11.19 -10.28
N GLU A 409 23.15 11.30 -9.98
CA GLU A 409 23.75 12.50 -9.38
C GLU A 409 23.55 13.74 -10.27
N LYS A 410 23.77 13.61 -11.58
CA LYS A 410 23.53 14.69 -12.54
C LYS A 410 22.06 15.14 -12.54
N LEU A 411 21.12 14.18 -12.55
CA LEU A 411 19.68 14.46 -12.56
C LEU A 411 19.21 15.06 -11.22
N LEU A 412 19.83 14.70 -10.11
CA LEU A 412 19.60 15.32 -8.80
C LEU A 412 20.10 16.77 -8.76
N LYS A 413 21.28 17.05 -9.34
CA LYS A 413 21.82 18.42 -9.47
C LYS A 413 20.93 19.30 -10.34
N GLU A 414 20.51 18.81 -11.50
CA GLU A 414 19.60 19.52 -12.42
C GLU A 414 18.24 19.82 -11.75
N LYS A 415 17.70 18.89 -10.95
CA LYS A 415 16.50 19.12 -10.13
C LYS A 415 16.69 20.14 -8.99
N LYS A 416 17.92 20.36 -8.52
CA LYS A 416 18.23 21.39 -7.52
C LYS A 416 18.34 22.76 -8.18
N GLU A 417 19.01 22.84 -9.32
CA GLU A 417 19.16 24.08 -10.11
C GLU A 417 17.78 24.64 -10.51
N ARG A 418 16.88 23.82 -11.07
CA ARG A 418 15.50 24.26 -11.39
C ARG A 418 14.72 24.76 -10.17
N ARG A 419 14.88 24.16 -9.00
CA ARG A 419 14.20 24.62 -7.77
C ARG A 419 14.72 25.97 -7.28
N GLU A 420 15.98 26.28 -7.55
CA GLU A 420 16.57 27.59 -7.24
C GLU A 420 16.09 28.66 -8.24
N GLU A 421 15.89 28.29 -9.51
CA GLU A 421 15.19 29.10 -10.52
C GLU A 421 13.72 29.36 -10.12
N ASP A 422 12.93 28.31 -9.86
CA ASP A 422 11.52 28.39 -9.42
C ASP A 422 11.34 29.32 -8.20
N CYS A 423 12.21 29.18 -7.18
CA CYS A 423 12.18 30.04 -6.00
C CYS A 423 12.55 31.50 -6.32
N SER A 424 13.46 31.75 -7.27
CA SER A 424 13.84 33.11 -7.66
C SER A 424 12.72 33.84 -8.41
N GLU A 425 11.98 33.14 -9.28
CA GLU A 425 10.83 33.69 -10.00
C GLU A 425 9.67 33.99 -9.04
N ALA A 426 9.38 33.10 -8.09
CA ALA A 426 8.38 33.33 -7.05
C ALA A 426 8.69 34.58 -6.18
N ILE A 427 9.97 34.84 -5.88
CA ILE A 427 10.40 36.05 -5.17
C ILE A 427 10.21 37.30 -6.04
N LEU A 428 10.57 37.25 -7.33
CA LEU A 428 10.39 38.37 -8.26
C LEU A 428 8.91 38.75 -8.46
N LEU A 429 8.03 37.76 -8.64
CA LEU A 429 6.59 37.97 -8.73
C LEU A 429 6.01 38.56 -7.43
N SER A 430 6.50 38.11 -6.27
CA SER A 430 6.11 38.66 -4.96
C SER A 430 6.51 40.13 -4.84
N PHE A 431 7.71 40.52 -5.28
CA PHE A 431 8.14 41.91 -5.30
C PHE A 431 7.31 42.77 -6.26
N HIS A 432 6.98 42.26 -7.45
CA HIS A 432 6.24 43.05 -8.45
C HIS A 432 4.81 43.39 -7.98
N GLY A 433 4.12 42.45 -7.31
CA GLY A 433 2.80 42.69 -6.73
C GLY A 433 2.81 43.71 -5.58
N MET A 434 3.89 43.81 -4.81
CA MET A 434 4.03 44.84 -3.77
C MET A 434 4.29 46.24 -4.36
N VAL A 435 4.83 46.36 -5.57
CA VAL A 435 5.03 47.66 -6.24
C VAL A 435 3.70 48.23 -6.72
N GLU A 436 2.85 47.43 -7.36
CA GLU A 436 1.55 47.88 -7.90
C GLU A 436 0.58 48.34 -6.78
N GLN A 437 0.60 47.69 -5.61
CA GLN A 437 -0.21 48.12 -4.47
C GLN A 437 0.18 49.49 -3.89
N ASN A 438 1.41 49.97 -4.12
CA ASN A 438 1.85 51.28 -3.64
C ASN A 438 1.55 52.42 -4.64
N THR A 439 1.18 52.14 -5.89
CA THR A 439 0.85 53.18 -6.88
C THR A 439 -0.57 53.73 -6.76
N ASP A 440 -1.49 52.97 -6.16
CA ASP A 440 -2.90 53.39 -6.03
C ASP A 440 -3.16 54.32 -4.83
N GLU A 441 -2.36 54.24 -3.75
CA GLU A 441 -2.46 55.19 -2.61
C GLU A 441 -1.86 56.58 -2.93
N ALA A 442 -1.15 56.74 -4.05
CA ALA A 442 -0.47 57.99 -4.43
C ALA A 442 -1.33 58.98 -5.24
N ASN A 443 -2.62 58.67 -5.47
CA ASN A 443 -3.54 59.44 -6.34
C ASN A 443 -4.81 59.95 -5.61
N PHE A 444 -4.73 60.22 -4.31
CA PHE A 444 -5.86 60.71 -3.48
C PHE A 444 -5.52 61.96 -2.66
#